data_AF-A0AAU9KUQ9-F1
#
_entry.id   AF-A0AAU9KUQ9-F1
#
_cell.length_a   1.000
_cell.length_b   1.000
_cell.length_c   1.000
_cell.angle_alpha   90.00
_cell.angle_beta   90.00
_cell.angle_gamma   90.00
#
_symmetry.space_group_name_H-M   'P 1'
#
loop_
_entity.id
_entity.type
_entity.pdbx_description
1 polymer ?
#
loop_
_entity_poly.entity_id
_entity_poly.type
_entity_poly.pdbx_seq_one_letter_code
_entity_poly.pdbx_strand_id
1 'polypeptide(L)'
;MCLCSFNLQPFLPHQAPTCDHRLKLSKPVSVKTSRPLRKTRRRQTKRAWCDRLIYSNLVYALAAIMSFSCDQKLCGVLQMGAAIASTMFHRSKETKYLLLDALISGTLGLVFIFSWHRSLSNEWYGILTVKVLLASLCVFTWLYCGMPGGERYDKWHNRWHYVSGATTISTTLFLTLYFPEFDALLHELIWNLKIVRSMRM
;
A
#
# COMPACT_ATOMS: atom_id res chain seq x y z
N MET A 1 -14.69 -16.32 -9.61
CA MET A 1 -15.62 -16.07 -10.74
C MET A 1 -15.04 -14.95 -11.59
N CYS A 2 -14.61 -15.27 -12.82
CA CYS A 2 -14.26 -14.29 -13.85
C CYS A 2 -15.52 -13.97 -14.66
N LEU A 3 -15.79 -12.70 -14.96
CA LEU A 3 -16.50 -12.29 -16.18
C LEU A 3 -16.00 -10.90 -16.63
N CYS A 4 -15.96 -10.75 -17.94
CA CYS A 4 -15.10 -9.88 -18.74
C CYS A 4 -15.62 -8.45 -18.97
N SER A 5 -14.77 -7.67 -19.65
CA SER A 5 -15.10 -6.64 -20.64
C SER A 5 -15.70 -5.32 -20.15
N PHE A 6 -14.84 -4.29 -20.13
CA PHE A 6 -15.24 -2.98 -20.67
C PHE A 6 -14.17 -2.46 -21.64
N ASN A 7 -14.52 -2.61 -22.90
CA ASN A 7 -13.90 -1.96 -24.05
C ASN A 7 -14.54 -0.57 -24.14
N LEU A 8 -13.80 0.49 -23.87
CA LEU A 8 -14.23 1.87 -24.08
C LEU A 8 -13.22 2.54 -25.00
N GLN A 9 -13.56 2.60 -26.30
CA GLN A 9 -12.87 3.43 -27.28
C GLN A 9 -12.92 4.91 -26.83
N PRO A 10 -11.84 5.68 -27.03
CA PRO A 10 -11.83 7.11 -26.75
C PRO A 10 -12.31 7.87 -27.98
N PHE A 11 -13.50 8.45 -27.91
CA PHE A 11 -13.92 9.48 -28.85
C PHE A 11 -14.64 10.57 -28.10
N LEU A 12 -13.98 11.73 -27.99
CA LEU A 12 -14.55 13.08 -28.10
C LEU A 12 -13.43 14.12 -27.85
N PRO A 13 -12.99 14.88 -28.86
CA PRO A 13 -12.31 16.14 -28.66
C PRO A 13 -13.35 17.25 -28.38
N HIS A 14 -13.10 18.04 -27.35
CA HIS A 14 -13.89 19.22 -26.99
C HIS A 14 -13.71 20.34 -28.04
N GLN A 15 -14.84 20.76 -28.58
CA GLN A 15 -15.26 22.11 -29.00
C GLN A 15 -14.37 23.02 -29.87
N ALA A 16 -15.02 23.47 -30.95
CA ALA A 16 -14.65 24.55 -31.86
C ALA A 16 -14.58 25.93 -31.18
N PRO A 17 -14.00 26.93 -31.88
CA PRO A 17 -14.87 27.99 -32.38
C PRO A 17 -14.75 28.25 -33.89
N THR A 18 -15.85 28.76 -34.43
CA THR A 18 -16.15 29.17 -35.81
C THR A 18 -15.52 30.51 -36.21
N CYS A 19 -15.51 30.72 -37.54
CA CYS A 19 -15.06 31.86 -38.36
C CYS A 19 -13.63 31.67 -38.90
N ASP A 20 -13.33 31.71 -40.21
CA ASP A 20 -14.00 32.38 -41.31
C ASP A 20 -13.60 31.76 -42.67
N HIS A 21 -14.41 32.01 -43.69
CA HIS A 21 -14.27 31.55 -45.08
C HIS A 21 -12.92 31.93 -45.73
N ARG A 22 -12.23 30.95 -46.34
CA ARG A 22 -11.61 31.13 -47.67
C ARG A 22 -11.23 29.78 -48.30
N LEU A 23 -11.89 29.48 -49.42
CA LEU A 23 -11.48 28.45 -50.37
C LEU A 23 -10.02 28.64 -50.78
N LYS A 24 -9.24 27.56 -50.74
CA LYS A 24 -8.18 27.30 -51.72
C LYS A 24 -7.83 25.81 -51.77
N LEU A 25 -8.28 25.21 -52.87
CA LEU A 25 -7.93 23.91 -53.43
C LEU A 25 -6.40 23.77 -53.57
N SER A 26 -5.77 22.73 -52.98
CA SER A 26 -4.41 22.27 -53.34
C SER A 26 -4.03 20.90 -52.71
N LYS A 27 -4.03 19.87 -53.57
CA LYS A 27 -3.14 18.68 -53.67
C LYS A 27 -2.97 17.70 -52.47
N PRO A 28 -3.04 16.36 -52.72
CA PRO A 28 -2.75 15.34 -51.71
C PRO A 28 -1.24 15.24 -51.48
N VAL A 29 -0.80 15.57 -50.27
CA VAL A 29 0.60 15.40 -49.84
C VAL A 29 0.81 13.96 -49.40
N SER A 30 1.74 13.31 -50.10
CA SER A 30 2.43 12.06 -49.81
C SER A 30 2.42 11.65 -48.34
N VAL A 31 1.81 10.49 -48.08
CA VAL A 31 1.96 9.68 -46.88
C VAL A 31 3.43 9.30 -46.73
N LYS A 32 4.15 9.95 -45.82
CA LYS A 32 5.37 9.41 -45.20
C LYS A 32 5.00 8.94 -43.80
N THR A 33 4.76 7.64 -43.68
CA THR A 33 4.71 6.90 -42.42
C THR A 33 6.06 6.96 -41.71
N SER A 34 6.31 8.02 -40.95
CA SER A 34 7.37 8.05 -39.94
C SER A 34 6.82 7.47 -38.64
N ARG A 35 6.98 6.15 -38.45
CA ARG A 35 6.79 5.51 -37.14
C ARG A 35 7.76 6.14 -36.13
N PRO A 36 7.32 6.72 -34.99
CA PRO A 36 8.25 7.05 -33.92
C PRO A 36 8.51 5.77 -33.13
N LEU A 37 9.40 4.91 -33.63
CA LEU A 37 9.88 3.77 -32.85
C LEU A 37 11.03 4.20 -31.95
N ARG A 38 10.74 5.09 -30.99
CA ARG A 38 11.50 5.18 -29.74
C ARG A 38 10.55 4.86 -28.61
N LYS A 39 10.41 3.56 -28.32
CA LYS A 39 10.21 3.14 -26.94
C LYS A 39 11.45 3.60 -26.19
N THR A 40 11.47 4.85 -25.74
CA THR A 40 12.30 5.26 -24.62
C THR A 40 11.91 4.32 -23.50
N ARG A 41 12.69 3.25 -23.32
CA ARG A 41 12.67 2.41 -22.13
C ARG A 41 12.80 3.42 -21.00
N ARG A 42 11.68 3.72 -20.34
CA ARG A 42 11.61 4.69 -19.25
C ARG A 42 12.61 4.15 -18.24
N ARG A 43 13.85 4.68 -18.26
CA ARG A 43 14.89 4.28 -17.31
C ARG A 43 14.19 4.34 -15.97
N GLN A 44 14.19 3.23 -15.23
CA GLN A 44 13.65 3.20 -13.88
C GLN A 44 14.54 4.15 -13.06
N THR A 45 14.24 5.44 -13.13
CA THR A 45 14.89 6.44 -12.33
C THR A 45 14.43 6.15 -10.91
N LYS A 46 15.39 5.72 -10.08
CA LYS A 46 15.14 5.56 -8.65
C LYS A 46 14.58 6.87 -8.11
N ARG A 47 13.53 6.80 -7.29
CA ARG A 47 12.99 8.02 -6.65
C ARG A 47 14.06 8.64 -5.75
N ALA A 48 14.03 9.97 -5.65
CA ALA A 48 14.87 10.70 -4.71
C ALA A 48 14.49 10.34 -3.26
N TRP A 49 15.46 10.33 -2.33
CA TRP A 49 15.18 10.02 -0.92
C TRP A 49 14.20 10.99 -0.25
N CYS A 50 14.19 12.25 -0.70
CA CYS A 50 13.29 13.29 -0.19
C CYS A 50 11.91 13.27 -0.86
N ASP A 51 11.61 12.26 -1.68
CA ASP A 51 10.28 12.08 -2.26
C ASP A 51 9.24 11.90 -1.15
N ARG A 52 8.15 12.65 -1.23
CA ARG A 52 7.08 12.68 -0.23
C ARG A 52 6.49 11.28 0.03
N LEU A 53 6.41 10.42 -0.99
CA LEU A 53 5.91 9.05 -0.85
C LEU A 53 6.89 8.18 -0.06
N ILE A 54 8.19 8.33 -0.27
CA ILE A 54 9.21 7.64 0.54
C ILE A 54 9.13 8.12 1.99
N TYR A 55 9.06 9.43 2.22
CA TYR A 55 9.02 9.99 3.57
C TYR A 55 7.78 9.54 4.35
N SER A 56 6.64 9.35 3.68
CA SER A 56 5.42 8.87 4.33
C SER A 56 5.52 7.48 4.96
N ASN A 57 6.53 6.66 4.61
CA ASN A 57 6.82 5.39 5.30
C ASN A 57 7.34 5.56 6.73
N LEU A 58 7.76 6.76 7.13
CA LEU A 58 8.25 7.04 8.48
C LEU A 58 7.22 6.70 9.56
N VAL A 59 5.93 6.74 9.24
CA VAL A 59 4.85 6.32 10.14
C VAL A 59 5.00 4.88 10.63
N TYR A 60 5.51 3.98 9.80
CA TYR A 60 5.75 2.59 10.19
C TYR A 60 7.02 2.45 11.04
N ALA A 61 8.04 3.28 10.79
CA ALA A 61 9.22 3.34 11.65
C ALA A 61 8.86 3.92 13.04
N LEU A 62 7.98 4.92 13.09
CA LEU A 62 7.44 5.46 14.35
C LEU A 62 6.64 4.39 15.10
N ALA A 63 5.77 3.66 14.41
CA ALA A 63 5.06 2.54 15.01
C ALA A 63 6.03 1.50 15.59
N ALA A 64 7.10 1.17 14.85
CA ALA A 64 8.10 0.22 15.29
C ALA A 64 8.83 0.69 16.56
N ILE A 65 9.23 1.96 16.61
CA ILE A 65 9.85 2.56 17.79
C ILE A 65 8.91 2.45 18.99
N MET A 66 7.63 2.80 18.83
CA MET A 66 6.64 2.65 19.89
C MET A 66 6.50 1.20 20.36
N SER A 67 6.40 0.25 19.43
CA SER A 67 6.32 -1.18 19.76
C SER A 67 7.55 -1.65 20.54
N PHE A 68 8.76 -1.24 20.13
CA PHE A 68 9.98 -1.58 20.86
C PHE A 68 10.03 -0.96 22.26
N SER A 69 9.55 0.27 22.43
CA SER A 69 9.42 0.94 23.73
C SER A 69 8.40 0.27 24.65
N CYS A 70 7.39 -0.38 24.08
CA CYS A 70 6.37 -1.15 24.81
C CYS A 70 6.70 -2.65 24.93
N ASP A 71 7.96 -3.03 24.69
CA ASP A 71 8.47 -4.41 24.71
C ASP A 71 7.78 -5.41 23.75
N GLN A 72 7.06 -4.91 22.75
CA GLN A 72 6.46 -5.71 21.68
C GLN A 72 7.48 -5.91 20.55
N LYS A 73 8.44 -6.81 20.76
CA LYS A 73 9.59 -6.97 19.86
C LYS A 73 9.16 -7.47 18.48
N LEU A 74 8.23 -8.41 18.40
CA LEU A 74 7.82 -8.98 17.12
C LEU A 74 7.01 -7.97 16.30
N CYS A 75 6.09 -7.25 16.94
CA CYS A 75 5.40 -6.12 16.31
C CYS A 75 6.40 -5.06 15.81
N GLY A 76 7.39 -4.70 16.64
CA GLY A 76 8.44 -3.76 16.26
C GLY A 76 9.24 -4.22 15.02
N VAL A 77 9.62 -5.49 14.97
CA VAL A 77 10.32 -6.07 13.81
C VAL A 77 9.45 -6.04 12.55
N LEU A 78 8.18 -6.43 12.63
CA LEU A 78 7.27 -6.39 11.48
C LEU A 78 7.06 -4.96 10.97
N GLN A 79 6.88 -4.00 11.87
CA GLN A 79 6.63 -2.59 11.52
C GLN A 79 7.87 -1.91 10.93
N MET A 80 9.05 -2.18 11.49
CA MET A 80 10.32 -1.72 10.91
C MET A 80 10.57 -2.39 9.56
N GLY A 81 10.27 -3.68 9.46
CA GLY A 81 10.32 -4.43 8.21
C GLY A 81 9.42 -3.83 7.14
N ALA A 82 8.19 -3.42 7.49
CA ALA A 82 7.26 -2.75 6.58
C ALA A 82 7.84 -1.40 6.10
N ALA A 83 8.39 -0.60 7.03
CA ALA A 83 9.02 0.68 6.70
C ALA A 83 10.16 0.50 5.67
N ILE A 84 11.02 -0.50 5.89
CA ILE A 84 12.15 -0.81 5.00
C ILE A 84 11.65 -1.35 3.67
N ALA A 85 10.81 -2.39 3.67
CA ALA A 85 10.33 -3.05 2.46
C ALA A 85 9.56 -2.08 1.56
N SER A 86 8.64 -1.30 2.13
CA SER A 86 7.88 -0.30 1.39
C SER A 86 8.78 0.80 0.83
N THR A 87 9.77 1.26 1.61
CA THR A 87 10.76 2.25 1.12
C THR A 87 11.60 1.70 -0.03
N MET A 88 12.08 0.46 0.08
CA MET A 88 12.83 -0.20 -0.99
C MET A 88 11.98 -0.35 -2.25
N PHE A 89 10.71 -0.72 -2.13
CA PHE A 89 9.78 -0.80 -3.24
C PHE A 89 9.57 0.57 -3.91
N HIS A 90 9.19 1.60 -3.16
CA HIS A 90 8.91 2.93 -3.73
C HIS A 90 10.14 3.56 -4.38
N ARG A 91 11.33 3.31 -3.83
CA ARG A 91 12.61 3.78 -4.39
C ARG A 91 13.00 3.04 -5.66
N SER A 92 13.03 1.70 -5.62
CA SER A 92 13.56 0.87 -6.70
C SER A 92 12.54 0.56 -7.80
N LYS A 93 11.25 0.53 -7.44
CA LYS A 93 10.13 0.05 -8.26
C LYS A 93 10.29 -1.40 -8.72
N GLU A 94 11.04 -2.21 -7.96
CA GLU A 94 11.21 -3.65 -8.24
C GLU A 94 10.12 -4.48 -7.54
N THR A 95 9.51 -5.40 -8.28
CA THR A 95 8.38 -6.22 -7.81
C THR A 95 8.72 -7.16 -6.66
N LYS A 96 9.99 -7.56 -6.50
CA LYS A 96 10.43 -8.39 -5.37
C LYS A 96 10.22 -7.70 -4.03
N TYR A 97 10.39 -6.38 -3.96
CA TYR A 97 10.14 -5.61 -2.74
C TYR A 97 8.64 -5.36 -2.54
N LEU A 98 7.84 -5.30 -3.61
CA LEU A 98 6.38 -5.24 -3.50
C LEU A 98 5.82 -6.49 -2.82
N LEU A 99 6.32 -7.67 -3.19
CA LEU A 99 5.89 -8.92 -2.57
C LEU A 99 6.26 -8.94 -1.08
N LEU A 100 7.48 -8.53 -0.73
CA LEU A 100 7.91 -8.44 0.66
C LEU A 100 7.03 -7.47 1.47
N ASP A 101 6.78 -6.27 0.93
CA ASP A 101 5.92 -5.26 1.55
C ASP A 101 4.50 -5.78 1.78
N ALA A 102 3.93 -6.47 0.77
CA ALA A 102 2.61 -7.07 0.86
C ALA A 102 2.54 -8.21 1.89
N LEU A 103 3.58 -9.06 2.00
CA LEU A 103 3.62 -10.15 2.99
C LEU A 103 3.70 -9.61 4.42
N ILE A 104 4.56 -8.62 4.66
CA ILE A 104 4.68 -8.00 5.98
C ILE A 104 3.38 -7.26 6.33
N SER A 105 2.83 -6.48 5.39
CA SER A 105 1.55 -5.78 5.58
C SER A 105 0.39 -6.74 5.84
N GLY A 106 0.35 -7.89 5.15
CA GLY A 106 -0.65 -8.93 5.39
C GLY A 106 -0.51 -9.54 6.79
N THR A 107 0.71 -9.76 7.25
CA THR A 107 0.98 -10.23 8.62
C THR A 107 0.52 -9.23 9.67
N LEU A 108 0.79 -7.94 9.48
CA LEU A 108 0.27 -6.87 10.34
C LEU A 108 -1.27 -6.79 10.30
N GLY A 109 -1.87 -7.05 9.13
CA GLY A 109 -3.32 -7.18 8.98
C GLY A 109 -3.92 -8.32 9.82
N LEU A 110 -3.24 -9.47 9.93
CA LEU A 110 -3.66 -10.56 10.81
C LEU A 110 -3.59 -10.17 12.29
N VAL A 111 -2.54 -9.44 12.70
CA VAL A 111 -2.43 -8.90 14.06
C VAL A 111 -3.58 -7.92 14.35
N PHE A 112 -3.94 -7.07 13.39
CA PHE A 112 -5.10 -6.20 13.49
C PHE A 112 -6.40 -7.00 13.66
N ILE A 113 -6.65 -8.02 12.84
CA ILE A 113 -7.84 -8.88 12.94
C ILE A 113 -7.89 -9.60 14.29
N PHE A 114 -6.76 -10.10 14.79
CA PHE A 114 -6.67 -10.69 16.12
C PHE A 114 -7.11 -9.69 17.20
N SER A 115 -6.56 -8.48 17.17
CA SER A 115 -6.90 -7.43 18.12
C SER A 115 -8.38 -7.01 18.03
N TRP A 116 -8.95 -7.04 16.83
CA TRP A 116 -10.37 -6.80 16.60
C TRP A 116 -11.23 -7.88 17.24
N HIS A 117 -10.91 -9.15 16.97
CA HIS A 117 -11.62 -10.28 17.55
C HIS A 117 -11.60 -10.20 19.09
N ARG A 118 -10.44 -9.93 19.69
CA ARG A 118 -10.34 -9.72 21.15
C ARG A 118 -11.21 -8.54 21.62
N SER A 119 -11.24 -7.43 20.90
CA SER A 119 -12.10 -6.28 21.26
C SER A 119 -13.58 -6.65 21.24
N LEU A 120 -14.01 -7.45 20.24
CA LEU A 120 -15.38 -7.93 20.12
C LEU A 120 -15.74 -8.92 21.24
N SER A 121 -14.88 -9.90 21.52
CA SER A 121 -15.12 -10.91 22.56
C SER A 121 -15.17 -10.33 23.98
N ASN A 122 -14.57 -9.15 24.21
CA ASN A 122 -14.58 -8.47 25.51
C ASN A 122 -15.54 -7.27 25.54
N GLU A 123 -16.39 -7.11 24.52
CA GLU A 123 -17.41 -6.04 24.44
C GLU A 123 -16.86 -4.62 24.56
N TRP A 124 -15.61 -4.39 24.12
CA TRP A 124 -14.97 -3.08 24.16
C TRP A 124 -15.42 -2.19 22.99
N TYR A 125 -16.69 -1.78 22.99
CA TYR A 125 -17.33 -1.10 21.86
C TYR A 125 -16.67 0.23 21.47
N GLY A 126 -16.08 0.96 22.42
CA GLY A 126 -15.30 2.17 22.10
C GLY A 126 -14.08 1.87 21.22
N ILE A 127 -13.31 0.85 21.59
CA ILE A 127 -12.15 0.38 20.83
C ILE A 127 -12.59 -0.23 19.49
N LEU A 128 -13.68 -1.00 19.50
CA LEU A 128 -14.26 -1.58 18.30
C LEU A 128 -14.64 -0.49 17.29
N THR A 129 -15.28 0.60 17.73
CA THR A 129 -15.65 1.75 16.88
C THR A 129 -14.43 2.37 16.22
N VAL A 130 -13.35 2.60 16.98
CA VAL A 130 -12.09 3.12 16.45
C VAL A 130 -11.51 2.18 15.40
N LYS A 131 -11.51 0.87 15.66
CA LYS A 131 -11.02 -0.13 14.70
C LYS A 131 -11.88 -0.17 13.44
N VAL A 132 -13.22 -0.11 13.54
CA VAL A 132 -14.14 -0.04 12.38
C VAL A 132 -13.82 1.14 11.49
N LEU A 133 -13.63 2.32 12.09
CA LEU A 133 -13.28 3.54 11.37
C LEU A 133 -11.95 3.36 10.63
N LEU A 134 -10.92 2.88 11.32
CA LEU A 134 -9.59 2.68 10.74
C LEU A 134 -9.58 1.64 9.62
N ALA A 135 -10.30 0.52 9.79
CA ALA A 135 -10.46 -0.49 8.75
C ALA A 135 -11.18 0.08 7.52
N SER A 136 -12.24 0.86 7.73
CA SER A 136 -12.99 1.51 6.65
C SER A 136 -12.13 2.51 5.88
N LEU A 137 -11.34 3.33 6.59
CA LEU A 137 -10.40 4.27 5.98
C LEU A 137 -9.28 3.55 5.22
N CYS A 138 -8.77 2.44 5.75
CA CYS A 138 -7.82 1.57 5.05
C CYS A 138 -8.45 1.08 3.73
N VAL A 139 -9.59 0.39 3.80
CA VAL A 139 -10.27 -0.14 2.60
C VAL A 139 -10.52 0.95 1.57
N PHE A 140 -11.03 2.11 2.01
CA PHE A 140 -11.25 3.26 1.14
C PHE A 140 -9.95 3.72 0.46
N THR A 141 -8.89 3.98 1.23
CA THR A 141 -7.63 4.46 0.66
C THR A 141 -6.97 3.42 -0.25
N TRP A 142 -7.08 2.12 0.06
CA TRP A 142 -6.59 1.02 -0.78
C TRP A 142 -7.30 0.98 -2.14
N LEU A 143 -8.64 0.97 -2.15
CA LEU A 143 -9.44 0.93 -3.38
C LEU A 143 -9.17 2.14 -4.28
N TYR A 144 -9.01 3.32 -3.69
CA TYR A 144 -8.75 4.55 -4.46
C TYR A 144 -7.30 4.68 -4.96
N CYS A 145 -6.37 3.96 -4.35
CA CYS A 145 -4.95 3.97 -4.70
C CYS A 145 -4.68 3.50 -6.13
N GLY A 146 -5.35 2.44 -6.57
CA GLY A 146 -5.13 1.85 -7.90
C GLY A 146 -3.74 1.26 -8.09
N MET A 147 -3.33 1.06 -9.35
CA MET A 147 -2.07 0.40 -9.70
C MET A 147 -0.84 1.31 -9.51
N PRO A 148 0.32 0.77 -9.12
CA PRO A 148 1.55 1.54 -8.94
C PRO A 148 2.01 2.29 -10.21
N GLY A 149 2.47 3.54 -10.04
CA GLY A 149 3.23 4.26 -11.09
C GLY A 149 2.58 5.50 -11.71
N GLY A 150 1.43 5.96 -11.21
CA GLY A 150 0.77 7.21 -11.63
C GLY A 150 0.55 8.21 -10.48
N GLU A 151 0.19 9.45 -10.81
CA GLU A 151 -0.04 10.52 -9.81
C GLU A 151 -1.16 10.18 -8.82
N ARG A 152 -2.22 9.54 -9.30
CA ARG A 152 -3.32 9.06 -8.46
C ARG A 152 -2.80 8.08 -7.40
N TYR A 153 -1.96 7.14 -7.81
CA TYR A 153 -1.33 6.19 -6.91
C TYR A 153 -0.48 6.93 -5.88
N ASP A 154 0.43 7.80 -6.30
CA ASP A 154 1.32 8.52 -5.37
C ASP A 154 0.54 9.35 -4.34
N LYS A 155 -0.55 10.01 -4.75
CA LYS A 155 -1.41 10.81 -3.86
C LYS A 155 -2.14 9.94 -2.84
N TRP A 156 -2.78 8.87 -3.28
CA TRP A 156 -3.62 8.03 -2.43
C TRP A 156 -2.82 7.02 -1.61
N HIS A 157 -1.72 6.51 -2.15
CA HIS A 157 -0.81 5.60 -1.45
C HIS A 157 -0.12 6.30 -0.27
N ASN A 158 0.19 7.59 -0.43
CA ASN A 158 0.70 8.42 0.66
C ASN A 158 -0.34 8.53 1.80
N ARG A 159 -1.61 8.75 1.47
CA ARG A 159 -2.71 8.73 2.47
C ARG A 159 -2.89 7.35 3.09
N TRP A 160 -2.79 6.29 2.29
CA TRP A 160 -2.81 4.92 2.76
C TRP A 160 -1.72 4.70 3.82
N HIS A 161 -0.47 5.13 3.60
CA HIS A 161 0.59 5.02 4.62
C HIS A 161 0.20 5.65 5.96
N TYR A 162 -0.36 6.86 5.95
CA TYR A 162 -0.79 7.50 7.20
C TYR A 162 -1.93 6.75 7.90
N VAL A 163 -2.93 6.28 7.14
CA VAL A 163 -4.08 5.57 7.70
C VAL A 163 -3.70 4.19 8.21
N SER A 164 -2.94 3.40 7.44
CA SER A 164 -2.43 2.10 7.87
C SER A 164 -1.41 2.23 9.00
N GLY A 165 -0.60 3.29 8.99
CA GLY A 165 0.31 3.65 10.08
C GLY A 165 -0.43 3.95 11.38
N ALA A 166 -1.48 4.79 11.34
CA ALA A 166 -2.36 5.04 12.49
C ALA A 166 -3.05 3.76 12.98
N THR A 167 -3.50 2.92 12.05
CA THR A 167 -4.08 1.60 12.35
C THR A 167 -3.08 0.73 13.11
N THR A 168 -1.84 0.70 12.65
CA THR A 168 -0.74 -0.05 13.25
C THR A 168 -0.42 0.47 14.65
N ILE A 169 -0.25 1.78 14.83
CA ILE A 169 0.02 2.40 16.14
C ILE A 169 -1.12 2.12 17.14
N SER A 170 -2.38 2.32 16.72
CA SER A 170 -3.53 2.05 17.59
C SER A 170 -3.59 0.57 18.00
N THR A 171 -3.15 -0.34 17.13
CA THR A 171 -3.10 -1.77 17.42
C THR A 171 -1.99 -2.09 18.41
N THR A 172 -0.79 -1.52 18.23
CA THR A 172 0.31 -1.60 19.21
C THR A 172 -0.17 -1.16 20.60
N LEU A 173 -0.73 0.05 20.70
CA LEU A 173 -1.22 0.60 21.97
C LEU A 173 -2.29 -0.28 22.61
N PHE A 174 -3.22 -0.79 21.82
CA PHE A 174 -4.24 -1.72 22.30
C PHE A 174 -3.62 -3.00 22.87
N LEU A 175 -2.71 -3.62 22.12
CA LEU A 175 -2.04 -4.84 22.56
C LEU A 175 -1.21 -4.56 23.82
N THR A 176 -0.56 -3.40 23.93
CA THR A 176 0.25 -3.08 25.11
C THR A 176 -0.61 -2.95 26.37
N LEU A 177 -1.75 -2.29 26.25
CA LEU A 177 -2.61 -1.97 27.41
C LEU A 177 -3.49 -3.15 27.84
N TYR A 178 -3.96 -3.95 26.88
CA TYR A 178 -5.00 -4.95 27.14
C TYR A 178 -4.54 -6.39 26.92
N PHE A 179 -3.42 -6.60 26.21
CA PHE A 179 -2.88 -7.92 25.86
C PHE A 179 -1.34 -7.94 25.92
N PRO A 180 -0.71 -7.57 27.05
CA PRO A 180 0.74 -7.43 27.13
C PRO A 180 1.49 -8.75 26.85
N GLU A 181 0.85 -9.90 27.06
CA GLU A 181 1.42 -11.23 26.78
C GLU A 181 1.42 -11.60 25.29
N PHE A 182 0.91 -10.73 24.41
CA PHE A 182 0.78 -11.03 22.98
C PHE A 182 2.09 -11.46 22.32
N ASP A 183 3.21 -10.79 22.63
CA ASP A 183 4.51 -11.09 22.02
C ASP A 183 5.01 -12.49 22.44
N ALA A 184 4.78 -12.88 23.70
CA ALA A 184 5.10 -14.21 24.21
C ALA A 184 4.27 -15.30 23.53
N LEU A 185 2.95 -15.10 23.41
CA LEU A 185 2.05 -16.04 22.71
C LEU A 185 2.46 -16.24 21.24
N LEU A 186 2.86 -15.16 20.57
CA LEU A 186 3.27 -15.23 19.17
C LEU A 186 4.64 -15.91 19.01
N HIS A 187 5.56 -15.67 19.94
CA HIS A 187 6.85 -16.36 19.99
C HIS A 187 6.68 -17.87 20.20
N GLU A 188 5.82 -18.28 21.14
CA GLU A 188 5.48 -19.69 21.36
C GLU A 188 4.87 -20.35 20.13
N LEU A 189 3.94 -19.66 19.45
CA LEU A 189 3.34 -20.18 18.22
C LEU A 189 4.40 -20.44 17.14
N ILE A 190 5.31 -19.49 16.93
CA ILE A 190 6.40 -19.63 15.95
C ILE A 190 7.32 -20.78 16.32
N TRP A 191 7.66 -20.91 17.61
CA TRP A 191 8.48 -21.99 18.11
C TRP A 191 7.83 -23.36 17.87
N ASN A 192 6.55 -23.50 18.20
CA ASN A 192 5.78 -24.72 17.99
C ASN A 192 5.69 -25.09 16.50
N LEU A 193 5.49 -24.11 15.62
CA LEU A 193 5.49 -24.34 14.17
C LEU A 193 6.85 -24.82 13.66
N LYS A 194 7.96 -24.30 14.20
CA LYS A 194 9.31 -24.78 13.86
C LYS A 194 9.52 -26.24 14.27
N ILE A 195 9.09 -26.61 15.47
CA ILE A 195 9.18 -27.98 15.97
C ILE A 195 8.37 -28.93 15.07
N VAL A 196 7.10 -28.61 14.78
CA VAL A 196 6.25 -29.44 13.93
C VAL A 196 6.85 -29.61 12.53
N ARG A 197 7.43 -28.55 11.96
CA ARG A 197 8.12 -28.64 10.67
C ARG A 197 9.37 -29.51 10.73
N SER A 198 10.13 -29.45 11.83
CA SER A 198 11.31 -30.29 12.05
C SER A 198 10.96 -31.76 12.25
N MET A 199 9.78 -32.09 12.76
CA MET A 199 9.31 -33.47 12.94
C MET A 199 8.75 -34.10 11.65
N ARG A 200 8.44 -33.28 10.63
CA ARG A 200 7.89 -33.72 9.34
C ARG A 200 8.94 -33.81 8.22
N MET A 201 10.20 -33.48 8.50
CA MET A 201 11.35 -33.68 7.61
C MET A 201 12.19 -34.85 8.11
#